data_AF-A0AAE0YXE3-F1
#
_entry.id   AF-A0AAE0YXE3-F1
#
_cell.length_a   1.000
_cell.length_b   1.000
_cell.length_c   1.000
_cell.angle_alpha   90.00
_cell.angle_beta   90.00
_cell.angle_gamma   90.00
#
_symmetry.space_group_name_H-M   'P 1'
#
loop_
_entity.id
_entity.type
_entity.pdbx_description
1 polymer ?
#
loop_
_entity_poly.entity_id
_entity_poly.type
_entity_poly.pdbx_seq_one_letter_code
_entity_poly.pdbx_strand_id
1 'polypeptide(L)'
;MPDTMSSYDLQLAAELGKALLEKNRELEAQVTSLQNTNQEQTMEIQYLKSQLDTMRTMSESRNRIYEEVDRTAQDLEKTNQKLAMEARTDKQKIDKQAVLVKQLEDKVDDLQKKLDDIKAAEKKVAKKAPEKRRTSSLNRLSLSDSKHGDQGYYFENLAWTNTDQFKNIPLNPYEFEIRKLQDSIQHLKVQQTIDRRKLEDADVEITVLAEENSSLGKKINVLETKLSEAIIVQYELEREKAELRQRARMRSGVIASSGTDTTDMHEELTEGENRLLDEMEHDDPEIRSEAKAVKLESGGSLYSSTESINKVATDAKEIQVGEDASLSILDELESQYQSLFNRYQALIQVRSAHGNCNL
;
A
#
# COMPACT_ATOMS: atom_id res chain seq x y z
N MET A 1 -74.81 10.48 -81.91
CA MET A 1 -75.14 11.57 -80.96
C MET A 1 -74.20 11.41 -79.79
N PRO A 2 -73.42 12.42 -79.40
CA PRO A 2 -72.59 12.32 -78.21
C PRO A 2 -73.55 12.30 -77.00
N ASP A 3 -73.49 11.24 -76.21
CA ASP A 3 -74.21 11.14 -74.94
C ASP A 3 -73.69 12.24 -74.01
N THR A 4 -74.41 13.34 -73.95
CA THR A 4 -74.17 14.39 -72.97
C THR A 4 -74.50 13.81 -71.61
N MET A 5 -73.47 13.47 -70.85
CA MET A 5 -73.57 13.09 -69.44
C MET A 5 -74.51 14.08 -68.74
N SER A 6 -75.56 13.57 -68.09
CA SER A 6 -76.56 14.42 -67.46
C SER A 6 -75.87 15.31 -66.43
N SER A 7 -76.28 16.58 -66.31
CA SER A 7 -75.70 17.53 -65.34
C SER A 7 -75.64 16.97 -63.92
N TYR A 8 -76.57 16.07 -63.59
CA TYR A 8 -76.62 15.36 -62.31
C TYR A 8 -75.48 14.35 -62.13
N ASP A 9 -75.16 13.55 -63.16
CA ASP A 9 -74.09 12.55 -63.12
C ASP A 9 -72.71 13.22 -62.97
N LEU A 10 -72.54 14.40 -63.59
CA LEU A 10 -71.32 15.20 -63.43
C LEU A 10 -71.18 15.77 -62.02
N GLN A 11 -72.27 16.25 -61.43
CA GLN A 11 -72.26 16.74 -60.05
C GLN A 11 -71.96 15.60 -59.05
N LEU A 12 -72.57 14.43 -59.24
CA LEU A 12 -72.33 13.27 -58.39
C LEU A 12 -70.87 12.77 -58.50
N ALA A 13 -70.32 12.73 -59.70
CA ALA A 13 -68.92 12.39 -59.91
C ALA A 13 -67.96 13.39 -59.23
N ALA A 14 -68.29 14.68 -59.26
CA ALA A 14 -67.52 15.72 -58.59
C ALA A 14 -67.61 15.60 -57.05
N GLU A 15 -68.78 15.31 -56.49
CA GLU A 15 -68.96 15.09 -55.05
C GLU A 15 -68.22 13.84 -54.56
N LEU A 16 -68.27 12.74 -55.32
CA LEU A 16 -67.50 11.53 -55.01
C LEU A 16 -65.99 11.77 -55.11
N GLY A 17 -65.54 12.48 -56.15
CA GLY A 17 -64.14 12.87 -56.29
C GLY A 17 -63.65 13.73 -55.13
N LYS A 18 -64.47 14.68 -54.67
CA LYS A 18 -64.18 15.50 -53.49
C LYS A 18 -64.07 14.64 -52.22
N ALA A 19 -65.01 13.72 -51.99
CA ALA A 19 -64.99 12.83 -50.83
C ALA A 19 -63.76 11.90 -50.84
N LEU A 20 -63.38 11.38 -52.01
CA LEU A 20 -62.18 10.56 -52.17
C LEU A 20 -60.90 11.36 -51.91
N LEU A 21 -60.81 12.60 -52.42
CA LEU A 21 -59.67 13.48 -52.16
C LEU A 21 -59.56 13.87 -50.67
N GLU A 22 -60.70 14.13 -50.03
CA GLU A 22 -60.74 14.42 -48.59
C GLU A 22 -60.29 13.19 -47.77
N LYS A 23 -60.78 12.00 -48.12
CA LYS A 23 -60.32 10.74 -47.50
C LYS A 23 -58.85 10.45 -47.75
N ASN A 24 -58.35 10.73 -48.95
CA ASN A 24 -56.94 10.55 -49.28
C ASN A 24 -56.06 11.51 -48.46
N ARG A 25 -56.43 12.79 -48.36
CA ARG A 25 -55.75 13.76 -47.49
C ARG A 25 -55.79 13.37 -46.01
N GLU A 26 -56.91 12.85 -45.52
CA GLU A 26 -57.04 12.36 -44.15
C GLU A 26 -56.07 11.17 -43.90
N LEU A 27 -56.00 10.23 -44.85
CA LEU A 27 -55.07 9.10 -44.78
C LEU A 27 -53.60 9.55 -44.85
N GLU A 28 -53.26 10.48 -45.75
CA GLU A 28 -51.91 11.06 -45.83
C GLU A 28 -51.53 11.73 -44.50
N ALA A 29 -52.42 12.54 -43.92
CA ALA A 29 -52.19 13.18 -42.64
C ALA A 29 -52.00 12.16 -41.50
N GLN A 30 -52.79 11.08 -41.48
CA GLN A 30 -52.62 9.99 -40.51
C GLN A 30 -51.29 9.28 -40.69
N VAL A 31 -50.87 8.99 -41.92
CA VAL A 31 -49.58 8.35 -42.22
C VAL A 31 -48.43 9.25 -41.76
N THR A 32 -48.46 10.55 -42.07
CA THR A 32 -47.44 11.50 -41.62
C THR A 32 -47.40 11.58 -40.09
N SER A 33 -48.56 11.62 -39.42
CA SER A 33 -48.62 11.62 -37.95
C SER A 33 -48.00 10.35 -37.37
N LEU A 34 -48.32 9.17 -37.92
CA LEU A 34 -47.76 7.90 -37.47
C LEU A 34 -46.25 7.82 -37.73
N GLN A 35 -45.77 8.36 -38.85
CA GLN A 35 -44.34 8.45 -39.15
C GLN A 35 -43.61 9.34 -38.13
N ASN A 36 -44.17 10.49 -37.77
CA ASN A 36 -43.59 11.37 -36.75
C ASN A 36 -43.54 10.68 -35.38
N THR A 37 -44.63 10.05 -34.95
CA THR A 37 -44.64 9.29 -33.69
C THR A 37 -43.64 8.13 -33.71
N ASN A 38 -43.48 7.44 -34.84
CA ASN A 38 -42.50 6.36 -34.96
C ASN A 38 -41.06 6.88 -34.88
N GLN A 39 -40.77 8.06 -35.45
CA GLN A 39 -39.48 8.72 -35.33
C GLN A 39 -39.19 9.14 -33.88
N GLU A 40 -40.16 9.73 -33.18
CA GLU A 40 -40.05 10.09 -31.76
C GLU A 40 -39.76 8.86 -30.90
N GLN A 41 -40.52 7.78 -31.08
CA GLN A 41 -40.29 6.50 -30.38
C GLN A 41 -38.91 5.91 -30.70
N THR A 42 -38.44 6.04 -31.94
CA THR A 42 -37.10 5.59 -32.32
C THR A 42 -36.03 6.38 -31.59
N MET A 43 -36.17 7.71 -31.49
CA MET A 43 -35.25 8.56 -30.73
C MET A 43 -35.26 8.22 -29.23
N GLU A 44 -36.44 7.99 -28.65
CA GLU A 44 -36.57 7.57 -27.25
C GLU A 44 -35.87 6.23 -26.99
N ILE A 45 -36.05 5.24 -27.86
CA ILE A 45 -35.36 3.96 -27.76
C ILE A 45 -33.84 4.15 -27.81
N GLN A 46 -33.33 5.03 -28.67
CA GLN A 46 -31.89 5.30 -28.74
C GLN A 46 -31.37 5.99 -27.48
N TYR A 47 -32.12 6.95 -26.93
CA TYR A 47 -31.77 7.62 -25.68
C TYR A 47 -31.72 6.63 -24.50
N LEU A 48 -32.75 5.79 -24.36
CA LEU A 48 -32.79 4.77 -23.31
C LEU A 48 -31.68 3.73 -23.46
N LYS A 49 -31.33 3.34 -24.69
CA LYS A 49 -30.17 2.48 -24.96
C LYS A 49 -28.87 3.13 -24.51
N SER A 50 -28.66 4.39 -24.87
CA SER A 50 -27.46 5.14 -24.46
C SER A 50 -27.35 5.23 -22.94
N GLN A 51 -28.46 5.54 -22.25
CA GLN A 51 -28.50 5.57 -20.79
C GLN A 51 -28.18 4.20 -20.17
N LEU A 52 -28.71 3.12 -20.75
CA LEU A 52 -28.45 1.76 -20.29
C LEU A 52 -26.99 1.35 -20.48
N ASP A 53 -26.36 1.75 -21.59
CA ASP A 53 -24.94 1.50 -21.82
C ASP A 53 -24.07 2.32 -20.84
N THR A 54 -24.41 3.58 -20.55
CA THR A 54 -23.74 4.34 -19.48
C THR A 54 -23.87 3.66 -18.12
N MET A 55 -25.06 3.14 -17.80
CA MET A 55 -25.26 2.41 -16.55
C MET A 55 -24.44 1.11 -16.48
N ARG A 56 -24.26 0.42 -17.61
CA ARG A 56 -23.39 -0.76 -17.70
C ARG A 56 -21.93 -0.39 -17.47
N THR A 57 -21.41 0.62 -18.15
CA THR A 57 -19.99 1.04 -17.99
C THR A 57 -19.71 1.54 -16.58
N MET A 58 -20.64 2.28 -15.96
CA MET A 58 -20.54 2.68 -14.55
C MET A 58 -20.54 1.46 -13.61
N SER A 59 -21.40 0.47 -13.85
CA SER A 59 -21.41 -0.74 -13.05
C SER A 59 -20.12 -1.55 -13.19
N GLU A 60 -19.57 -1.65 -14.39
CA GLU A 60 -18.28 -2.32 -14.65
C GLU A 60 -17.12 -1.58 -13.97
N SER A 61 -17.08 -0.25 -14.05
CA SER A 61 -16.10 0.58 -13.35
C SER A 61 -16.16 0.36 -11.83
N ARG A 62 -17.37 0.39 -11.25
CA ARG A 62 -17.58 0.10 -9.83
C ARG A 62 -17.09 -1.29 -9.43
N ASN A 63 -17.36 -2.32 -10.24
CA ASN A 63 -16.88 -3.68 -9.98
C ASN A 63 -15.34 -3.74 -9.98
N ARG A 64 -14.67 -3.05 -10.92
CA ARG A 64 -13.20 -2.96 -10.95
C ARG A 64 -12.63 -2.31 -9.69
N ILE A 65 -13.24 -1.22 -9.22
CA ILE A 65 -12.84 -0.56 -7.97
C ILE A 65 -13.01 -1.51 -6.78
N TYR A 66 -14.10 -2.27 -6.71
CA TYR A 66 -14.28 -3.26 -5.64
C TYR A 66 -13.24 -4.37 -5.66
N GLU A 67 -12.88 -4.88 -6.84
CA GLU A 67 -11.79 -5.85 -6.96
C GLU A 67 -10.43 -5.28 -6.52
N GLU A 68 -10.15 -4.02 -6.85
CA GLU A 68 -8.92 -3.35 -6.43
C GLU A 68 -8.87 -3.12 -4.92
N VAL A 69 -9.98 -2.71 -4.31
CA VAL A 69 -10.11 -2.60 -2.85
C VAL A 69 -9.91 -3.95 -2.17
N ASP A 70 -10.47 -5.04 -2.71
CA ASP A 70 -10.27 -6.39 -2.16
C ASP A 70 -8.80 -6.83 -2.25
N ARG A 71 -8.14 -6.59 -3.39
CA ARG A 71 -6.70 -6.88 -3.56
C ARG A 71 -5.84 -6.10 -2.56
N THR A 72 -6.06 -4.79 -2.44
CA THR A 72 -5.30 -3.93 -1.51
C THR A 72 -5.55 -4.31 -0.05
N ALA A 73 -6.79 -4.67 0.32
CA ALA A 73 -7.11 -5.15 1.66
C ALA A 73 -6.37 -6.46 1.99
N GLN A 74 -6.32 -7.42 1.06
CA GLN A 74 -5.57 -8.67 1.24
C GLN A 74 -4.07 -8.44 1.37
N ASP A 75 -3.49 -7.53 0.59
CA ASP A 75 -2.06 -7.22 0.68
C ASP A 75 -1.71 -6.50 1.99
N LEU A 76 -2.58 -5.60 2.45
CA LEU A 76 -2.47 -4.99 3.78
C LEU A 76 -2.58 -6.03 4.90
N GLU A 77 -3.48 -6.99 4.79
CA GLU A 77 -3.60 -8.07 5.77
C GLU A 77 -2.33 -8.93 5.81
N LYS A 78 -1.78 -9.32 4.66
CA LYS A 78 -0.52 -10.09 4.58
C LYS A 78 0.65 -9.32 5.20
N THR A 79 0.80 -8.05 4.88
CA THR A 79 1.88 -7.21 5.43
C THR A 79 1.71 -7.03 6.94
N ASN A 80 0.49 -6.84 7.43
CA ASN A 80 0.21 -6.77 8.85
C ASN A 80 0.55 -8.09 9.57
N GLN A 81 0.14 -9.24 9.03
CA GLN A 81 0.50 -10.55 9.57
C GLN A 81 2.03 -10.74 9.64
N LYS A 82 2.76 -10.35 8.58
CA LYS A 82 4.23 -10.39 8.56
C LYS A 82 4.83 -9.51 9.66
N LEU A 83 4.41 -8.25 9.75
CA LEU A 83 4.89 -7.32 10.78
C LEU A 83 4.57 -7.81 12.20
N ALA A 84 3.40 -8.43 12.40
CA ALA A 84 3.03 -9.01 13.69
C ALA A 84 3.94 -10.20 14.07
N MET A 85 4.32 -11.05 13.11
CA MET A 85 5.27 -12.15 13.32
C MET A 85 6.68 -11.63 13.63
N GLU A 86 7.14 -10.60 12.91
CA GLU A 86 8.42 -9.93 13.16
C GLU A 86 8.45 -9.29 14.54
N ALA A 87 7.42 -8.52 14.91
CA ALA A 87 7.29 -7.90 16.22
C ALA A 87 7.29 -8.96 17.36
N ARG A 88 6.62 -10.10 17.16
CA ARG A 88 6.66 -11.22 18.11
C ARG A 88 8.06 -11.80 18.25
N THR A 89 8.78 -11.94 17.14
CA THR A 89 10.15 -12.46 17.12
C THR A 89 11.11 -11.51 17.81
N ASP A 90 11.00 -10.21 17.56
CA ASP A 90 11.84 -9.20 18.18
C ASP A 90 11.53 -9.05 19.67
N LYS A 91 10.27 -9.15 20.09
CA LYS A 91 9.91 -9.25 21.51
C LYS A 91 10.61 -10.43 22.19
N GLN A 92 10.65 -11.60 21.57
CA GLN A 92 11.38 -12.75 22.12
C GLN A 92 12.90 -12.52 22.21
N LYS A 93 13.49 -11.79 21.25
CA LYS A 93 14.91 -11.41 21.32
C LYS A 93 15.17 -10.44 22.47
N ILE A 94 14.32 -9.42 22.62
CA ILE A 94 14.39 -8.44 23.71
C ILE A 94 14.29 -9.16 25.05
N ASP A 95 13.32 -10.06 25.23
CA ASP A 95 13.15 -10.82 26.47
C ASP A 95 14.40 -11.67 26.80
N LYS A 96 14.99 -12.34 25.80
CA LYS A 96 16.24 -13.11 25.97
C LYS A 96 17.41 -12.22 26.36
N GLN A 97 17.56 -11.07 25.71
CA GLN A 97 18.61 -10.10 26.02
C GLN A 97 18.42 -9.50 27.42
N ALA A 98 17.19 -9.19 27.82
CA ALA A 98 16.87 -8.70 29.15
C ALA A 98 17.25 -9.71 30.25
N VAL A 99 16.96 -11.00 30.03
CA VAL A 99 17.41 -12.07 30.95
C VAL A 99 18.93 -12.15 31.02
N LEU A 100 19.63 -12.04 29.89
CA LEU A 100 21.10 -12.05 29.87
C LEU A 100 21.70 -10.84 30.60
N VAL A 101 21.15 -9.64 30.39
CA VAL A 101 21.57 -8.42 31.10
C VAL A 101 21.42 -8.62 32.60
N LYS A 102 20.27 -9.11 33.07
CA LYS A 102 20.06 -9.40 34.49
C LYS A 102 21.09 -10.39 35.05
N GLN A 103 21.39 -11.46 34.32
CA GLN A 103 22.43 -12.42 34.74
C GLN A 103 23.84 -11.80 34.80
N LEU A 104 24.13 -10.82 33.96
CA LEU A 104 25.40 -10.09 33.99
C LEU A 104 25.42 -9.10 35.16
N GLU A 105 24.32 -8.41 35.44
CA GLU A 105 24.16 -7.55 36.61
C GLU A 105 24.37 -8.34 37.92
N ASP A 106 23.71 -9.49 38.07
CA ASP A 106 23.88 -10.38 39.23
C ASP A 106 25.35 -10.81 39.42
N LYS A 107 26.07 -11.11 38.32
CA LYS A 107 27.50 -11.46 38.36
C LYS A 107 28.39 -10.27 38.74
N VAL A 108 28.05 -9.06 38.28
CA VAL A 108 28.78 -7.84 38.64
C VAL A 108 28.61 -7.57 40.13
N ASP A 109 27.39 -7.68 40.66
CA ASP A 109 27.10 -7.51 42.08
C ASP A 109 27.85 -8.54 42.94
N ASP A 110 27.87 -9.81 42.51
CA ASP A 110 28.64 -10.87 43.18
C ASP A 110 30.15 -10.59 43.20
N LEU A 111 30.71 -10.11 42.08
CA LEU A 111 32.12 -9.75 41.99
C LEU A 111 32.45 -8.52 42.84
N GLN A 112 31.57 -7.52 42.85
CA GLN A 112 31.70 -6.32 43.67
C GLN A 112 31.70 -6.68 45.16
N LYS A 113 30.78 -7.56 45.58
CA LYS A 113 30.74 -8.07 46.95
C LYS A 113 32.02 -8.79 47.34
N LYS A 114 32.53 -9.69 46.48
CA LYS A 114 33.81 -10.37 46.70
C LYS A 114 34.99 -9.39 46.82
N LEU A 115 35.01 -8.34 45.99
CA LEU A 115 36.03 -7.31 46.03
C LEU A 115 35.99 -6.54 47.37
N ASP A 116 34.79 -6.19 47.84
CA ASP A 116 34.61 -5.47 49.10
C ASP A 116 34.97 -6.35 50.31
N ASP A 117 34.66 -7.65 50.27
CA ASP A 117 35.08 -8.63 51.27
C ASP A 117 36.62 -8.75 51.35
N ILE A 118 37.30 -8.80 50.20
CA ILE A 118 38.78 -8.82 50.13
C ILE A 118 39.36 -7.53 50.71
N LYS A 119 38.87 -6.37 50.30
CA LYS A 119 39.31 -5.06 50.84
C LYS A 119 39.08 -4.97 52.35
N ALA A 120 37.98 -5.52 52.86
CA ALA A 120 37.70 -5.57 54.29
C ALA A 120 38.67 -6.51 55.03
N ALA A 121 39.01 -7.65 54.44
CA ALA A 121 40.02 -8.57 54.97
C ALA A 121 41.42 -7.94 55.03
N GLU A 122 41.85 -7.26 53.96
CA GLU A 122 43.13 -6.53 53.90
C GLU A 122 43.21 -5.45 55.00
N LYS A 123 42.16 -4.65 55.19
CA LYS A 123 42.10 -3.65 56.27
C LYS A 123 42.20 -4.27 57.66
N LYS A 124 41.65 -5.47 57.88
CA LYS A 124 41.76 -6.20 59.15
C LYS A 124 43.19 -6.75 59.37
N VAL A 125 43.86 -7.20 58.32
CA VAL A 125 45.27 -7.64 58.37
C VAL A 125 46.20 -6.45 58.65
N ALA A 126 46.00 -5.31 57.99
CA ALA A 126 46.78 -4.10 58.21
C ALA A 126 46.64 -3.54 59.65
N LYS A 127 45.46 -3.65 60.27
CA LYS A 127 45.24 -3.23 61.66
C LYS A 127 45.81 -4.18 62.71
N LYS A 128 46.08 -5.45 62.36
CA LYS A 128 46.74 -6.43 63.24
C LYS A 128 48.28 -6.34 63.22
N ALA A 129 48.85 -5.44 62.42
CA ALA A 129 50.28 -5.16 62.40
C ALA A 129 50.60 -3.81 63.05
N PRO A 130 50.68 -3.78 64.39
CA PRO A 130 51.78 -3.08 65.02
C PRO A 130 52.56 -4.04 65.93
N GLU A 131 53.87 -3.83 65.98
CA GLU A 131 54.80 -4.37 66.97
C GLU A 131 55.41 -5.77 66.70
N LYS A 132 56.45 -5.83 65.87
CA LYS A 132 57.81 -6.15 66.34
C LYS A 132 58.86 -6.18 65.21
N ARG A 133 60.01 -5.58 65.55
CA ARG A 133 61.38 -5.80 65.04
C ARG A 133 61.84 -4.99 63.83
N ARG A 134 62.39 -3.83 64.18
CA ARG A 134 63.67 -3.32 63.69
C ARG A 134 64.78 -4.35 63.96
N THR A 135 65.52 -4.76 62.92
CA THR A 135 66.98 -5.04 62.86
C THR A 135 67.28 -5.38 61.39
N SER A 136 67.92 -4.51 60.62
CA SER A 136 69.38 -4.45 60.46
C SER A 136 70.01 -5.73 59.90
N SER A 137 70.51 -5.59 58.67
CA SER A 137 71.79 -6.13 58.16
C SER A 137 71.86 -7.57 57.64
N LEU A 138 72.55 -7.67 56.48
CA LEU A 138 73.18 -8.85 55.86
C LEU A 138 72.18 -9.82 55.17
N ASN A 139 72.44 -10.48 54.03
CA ASN A 139 73.68 -10.75 53.31
C ASN A 139 73.42 -10.92 51.80
N ARG A 140 74.43 -10.56 51.00
CA ARG A 140 74.54 -10.79 49.55
C ARG A 140 75.55 -11.92 49.33
N LEU A 141 75.11 -13.12 48.91
CA LEU A 141 75.93 -14.27 48.47
C LEU A 141 75.04 -15.09 47.51
N SER A 142 75.23 -15.12 46.19
CA SER A 142 76.28 -15.81 45.41
C SER A 142 76.60 -17.22 45.91
N LEU A 143 76.19 -18.24 45.13
CA LEU A 143 76.80 -19.57 45.15
C LEU A 143 76.66 -20.22 43.76
N SER A 144 77.81 -20.31 43.12
CA SER A 144 78.14 -20.98 41.88
C SER A 144 78.17 -22.51 42.02
N ASP A 145 77.82 -23.18 40.93
CA ASP A 145 78.54 -24.29 40.29
C ASP A 145 79.39 -25.22 41.18
N SER A 146 78.97 -26.49 41.27
CA SER A 146 79.91 -27.61 41.33
C SER A 146 79.26 -28.91 40.86
N LYS A 147 79.93 -29.55 39.90
CA LYS A 147 79.67 -30.90 39.39
C LYS A 147 80.18 -31.95 40.38
N HIS A 148 79.40 -33.01 40.62
CA HIS A 148 79.78 -34.43 40.81
C HIS A 148 78.43 -35.19 40.82
N GLY A 149 78.21 -36.30 40.10
CA GLY A 149 79.09 -37.42 39.91
C GLY A 149 78.58 -38.61 40.73
N ASP A 150 77.57 -39.28 40.18
CA ASP A 150 77.32 -40.73 40.26
C ASP A 150 76.67 -41.43 41.48
N GLN A 151 75.74 -42.32 41.12
CA GLN A 151 75.29 -43.58 41.74
C GLN A 151 74.72 -43.68 43.17
N GLY A 152 73.38 -43.73 43.22
CA GLY A 152 72.54 -44.84 43.70
C GLY A 152 72.81 -45.51 45.05
N TYR A 153 71.84 -45.49 45.97
CA TYR A 153 71.33 -46.64 46.75
C TYR A 153 70.02 -46.25 47.47
N TYR A 154 68.97 -47.03 47.20
CA TYR A 154 67.82 -47.39 48.05
C TYR A 154 67.37 -46.45 49.20
N PHE A 155 66.28 -45.72 48.92
CA PHE A 155 64.99 -45.80 49.63
C PHE A 155 64.98 -46.04 51.16
N GLU A 156 64.92 -44.95 51.94
CA GLU A 156 64.21 -44.94 53.23
C GLU A 156 63.81 -43.50 53.61
N ASN A 157 62.73 -42.99 53.00
CA ASN A 157 61.95 -41.90 53.59
C ASN A 157 60.54 -41.88 53.01
N LEU A 158 59.76 -42.89 53.39
CA LEU A 158 58.36 -43.06 53.04
C LEU A 158 57.44 -42.20 53.93
N ALA A 159 57.61 -40.88 53.89
CA ALA A 159 56.77 -39.97 54.69
C ALA A 159 56.23 -38.76 53.91
N TRP A 160 56.34 -38.75 52.58
CA TRP A 160 56.03 -37.56 51.75
C TRP A 160 55.04 -37.83 50.61
N THR A 161 54.33 -38.96 50.62
CA THR A 161 53.35 -39.32 49.57
C THR A 161 51.89 -39.14 49.99
N ASN A 162 51.62 -38.42 51.09
CA ASN A 162 50.27 -38.01 51.44
C ASN A 162 50.13 -36.48 51.41
N THR A 163 50.52 -35.90 50.29
CA THR A 163 50.26 -34.51 49.98
C THR A 163 49.40 -34.48 48.72
N ASP A 164 48.16 -34.01 48.83
CA ASP A 164 47.18 -33.81 47.75
C ASP A 164 47.66 -32.87 46.62
N GLN A 165 48.93 -32.44 46.64
CA GLN A 165 49.53 -31.49 45.71
C GLN A 165 49.81 -32.07 44.31
N PHE A 166 49.82 -33.39 44.15
CA PHE A 166 50.10 -34.04 42.86
C PHE A 166 48.85 -34.55 42.13
N LYS A 167 47.64 -34.35 42.68
CA LYS A 167 46.38 -34.72 42.00
C LYS A 167 45.96 -33.76 40.88
N ASN A 168 46.57 -32.58 40.80
CA ASN A 168 46.21 -31.51 39.86
C ASN A 168 47.28 -31.23 38.80
N ILE A 169 48.28 -32.10 38.63
CA ILE A 169 49.24 -31.95 37.54
C ILE A 169 48.63 -32.63 36.30
N PRO A 170 48.27 -31.89 35.25
CA PRO A 170 47.68 -32.49 34.05
C PRO A 170 48.66 -33.48 33.44
N LEU A 171 48.15 -34.64 33.07
CA LEU A 171 48.92 -35.78 32.53
C LEU A 171 49.58 -35.44 31.17
N ASN A 172 49.21 -34.29 30.57
CA ASN A 172 49.77 -33.78 29.32
C ASN A 172 49.78 -32.23 29.30
N PRO A 173 50.94 -31.56 29.11
CA PRO A 173 51.04 -30.10 29.00
C PRO A 173 50.17 -29.48 27.89
N TYR A 174 49.80 -30.27 26.88
CA TYR A 174 48.98 -29.85 25.74
C TYR A 174 47.48 -30.09 25.93
N GLU A 175 47.04 -30.67 27.05
CA GLU A 175 45.63 -31.05 27.27
C GLU A 175 44.67 -29.86 27.17
N PHE A 176 45.06 -28.70 27.70
CA PHE A 176 44.29 -27.46 27.60
C PHE A 176 44.14 -26.98 26.15
N GLU A 177 45.21 -27.06 25.38
CA GLU A 177 45.22 -26.65 23.97
C GLU A 177 44.41 -27.62 23.10
N ILE A 178 44.52 -28.93 23.36
CA ILE A 178 43.68 -29.95 22.72
C ILE A 178 42.20 -29.66 22.98
N ARG A 179 41.83 -29.30 24.22
CA ARG A 179 40.43 -29.00 24.57
C ARG A 179 39.92 -27.72 23.90
N LYS A 180 40.74 -26.67 23.87
CA LYS A 180 40.44 -25.43 23.15
C LYS A 180 40.28 -25.66 21.64
N LEU A 181 41.12 -26.49 21.05
CA LEU A 181 41.02 -26.87 19.64
C LEU A 181 39.78 -27.72 19.38
N GLN A 182 39.44 -28.65 20.28
CA GLN A 182 38.20 -29.41 20.20
C GLN A 182 36.96 -28.50 20.25
N ASP A 183 36.91 -27.54 21.17
CA ASP A 183 35.82 -26.58 21.26
C ASP A 183 35.73 -25.72 20.00
N SER A 184 36.87 -25.25 19.47
CA SER A 184 36.93 -24.51 18.20
C SER A 184 36.39 -25.35 17.02
N ILE A 185 36.77 -26.63 16.94
CA ILE A 185 36.27 -27.55 15.93
C ILE A 185 34.76 -27.76 16.08
N GLN A 186 34.24 -27.89 17.30
CA GLN A 186 32.79 -28.00 17.53
C GLN A 186 32.05 -26.74 17.09
N HIS A 187 32.56 -25.56 17.46
CA HIS A 187 32.00 -24.28 17.01
C HIS A 187 32.01 -24.15 15.49
N LEU A 188 33.14 -24.49 14.82
CA LEU A 188 33.24 -24.46 13.37
C LEU A 188 32.29 -25.45 12.70
N LYS A 189 32.08 -26.65 13.26
CA LYS A 189 31.09 -27.61 12.75
C LYS A 189 29.67 -27.08 12.84
N VAL A 190 29.29 -26.50 13.99
CA VAL A 190 27.98 -25.88 14.15
C VAL A 190 27.81 -24.72 13.16
N GLN A 191 28.81 -23.86 13.03
CA GLN A 191 28.81 -22.75 12.08
C GLN A 191 28.65 -23.23 10.63
N GLN A 192 29.40 -24.27 10.23
CA GLN A 192 29.28 -24.89 8.90
C GLN A 192 27.87 -25.42 8.64
N THR A 193 27.21 -26.02 9.64
CA THR A 193 25.82 -26.49 9.46
C THR A 193 24.81 -25.34 9.31
N ILE A 194 25.04 -24.21 9.98
CA ILE A 194 24.21 -23.02 9.85
C ILE A 194 24.40 -22.40 8.47
N ASP A 195 25.65 -22.25 8.02
CA ASP A 195 25.95 -21.64 6.73
C ASP A 195 25.48 -22.52 5.57
N ARG A 196 25.55 -23.85 5.71
CA ARG A 196 24.92 -24.78 4.75
C ARG A 196 23.43 -24.55 4.62
N ARG A 197 22.70 -24.38 5.74
CA ARG A 197 21.25 -24.11 5.71
C ARG A 197 20.94 -22.76 5.07
N LYS A 198 21.71 -21.71 5.40
CA LYS A 198 21.56 -20.41 4.76
C LYS A 198 21.77 -20.46 3.25
N LEU A 199 22.73 -21.27 2.80
CA LEU A 199 22.99 -21.47 1.38
C LEU A 199 21.84 -22.22 0.71
N GLU A 200 21.29 -23.25 1.36
CA GLU A 200 20.08 -23.95 0.89
C GLU A 200 18.85 -23.01 0.82
N ASP A 201 18.63 -22.18 1.86
CA ASP A 201 17.53 -21.21 1.88
C ASP A 201 17.68 -20.16 0.76
N ALA A 202 18.90 -19.65 0.55
CA ALA A 202 19.19 -18.70 -0.53
C ALA A 202 19.07 -19.33 -1.93
N ASP A 203 19.44 -20.60 -2.09
CA ASP A 203 19.27 -21.33 -3.36
C ASP A 203 17.78 -21.47 -3.70
N VAL A 204 16.94 -21.80 -2.72
CA VAL A 204 15.48 -21.82 -2.89
C VAL A 204 14.96 -20.43 -3.29
N GLU A 205 15.38 -19.36 -2.62
CA GLU A 205 14.98 -17.99 -2.98
C GLU A 205 15.37 -17.63 -4.41
N ILE A 206 16.60 -17.97 -4.84
CA ILE A 206 17.06 -17.75 -6.23
C ILE A 206 16.18 -18.52 -7.22
N THR A 207 15.83 -19.77 -6.93
CA THR A 207 14.97 -20.56 -7.83
C THR A 207 13.58 -19.95 -7.99
N VAL A 208 12.96 -19.52 -6.88
CA VAL A 208 11.64 -18.86 -6.91
C VAL A 208 11.69 -17.55 -7.69
N LEU A 209 12.69 -16.70 -7.42
CA LEU A 209 12.86 -15.45 -8.14
C LEU A 209 13.13 -15.67 -9.63
N ALA A 210 13.86 -16.72 -10.00
CA ALA A 210 14.10 -17.07 -11.40
C ALA A 210 12.80 -17.52 -12.10
N GLU A 211 11.94 -18.29 -11.44
CA GLU A 211 10.62 -18.68 -11.95
C GLU A 211 9.69 -17.47 -12.11
N GLU A 212 9.65 -16.57 -11.13
CA GLU A 212 8.88 -15.32 -11.19
C GLU A 212 9.35 -14.45 -12.36
N ASN A 213 10.67 -14.28 -12.51
CA ASN A 213 11.25 -13.49 -13.59
C ASN A 213 10.93 -14.11 -14.97
N SER A 214 10.97 -15.44 -15.08
CA SER A 214 10.53 -16.15 -16.30
C SER A 214 9.04 -15.91 -16.60
N SER A 215 8.18 -15.94 -15.58
CA SER A 215 6.75 -15.67 -15.71
C SER A 215 6.46 -14.23 -16.14
N LEU A 216 7.15 -13.26 -15.54
CA LEU A 216 7.07 -11.85 -15.93
C LEU A 216 7.53 -11.63 -17.37
N GLY A 217 8.65 -12.23 -17.78
CA GLY A 217 9.11 -12.19 -19.17
C GLY A 217 8.08 -12.73 -20.16
N LYS A 218 7.39 -13.83 -19.83
CA LYS A 218 6.29 -14.34 -20.67
C LYS A 218 5.13 -13.35 -20.75
N LYS A 219 4.75 -12.70 -19.65
CA LYS A 219 3.68 -11.69 -19.65
C LYS A 219 4.05 -10.48 -20.52
N ILE A 220 5.29 -10.01 -20.44
CA ILE A 220 5.80 -8.92 -21.28
C ILE A 220 5.68 -9.29 -22.76
N ASN A 221 6.13 -10.48 -23.16
CA ASN A 221 6.01 -10.93 -24.55
C ASN A 221 4.54 -10.96 -25.04
N VAL A 222 3.60 -11.37 -24.18
CA VAL A 222 2.16 -11.35 -24.51
C VAL A 222 1.63 -9.91 -24.65
N LEU A 223 2.11 -8.98 -23.84
CA LEU A 223 1.73 -7.58 -23.97
C LEU A 223 2.35 -6.92 -25.21
N GLU A 224 3.60 -7.22 -25.53
CA GLU A 224 4.29 -6.73 -26.73
C GLU A 224 3.62 -7.22 -28.02
N THR A 225 3.18 -8.48 -28.06
CA THR A 225 2.42 -9.03 -29.20
C THR A 225 1.07 -8.34 -29.34
N LYS A 226 0.30 -8.18 -28.26
CA LYS A 226 -0.97 -7.43 -28.27
C LYS A 226 -0.80 -5.97 -28.68
N LEU A 227 0.27 -5.32 -28.22
CA LEU A 227 0.58 -3.94 -28.60
C LEU A 227 0.88 -3.86 -30.11
N SER A 228 1.65 -4.81 -30.64
CA SER A 228 1.95 -4.88 -32.07
C SER A 228 0.67 -5.09 -32.90
N GLU A 229 -0.24 -5.97 -32.45
CA GLU A 229 -1.55 -6.17 -33.07
C GLU A 229 -2.40 -4.89 -33.03
N ALA A 230 -2.43 -4.19 -31.89
CA ALA A 230 -3.16 -2.93 -31.74
C ALA A 230 -2.64 -1.83 -32.68
N ILE A 231 -1.32 -1.72 -32.85
CA ILE A 231 -0.70 -0.77 -33.79
C ILE A 231 -1.14 -1.07 -35.23
N ILE A 232 -1.19 -2.35 -35.62
CA ILE A 232 -1.64 -2.75 -36.97
C ILE A 232 -3.11 -2.37 -37.17
N VAL A 233 -3.98 -2.70 -36.21
CA VAL A 233 -5.42 -2.35 -36.29
C VAL A 233 -5.62 -0.84 -36.35
N GLN A 234 -4.83 -0.08 -35.60
CA GLN A 234 -4.89 1.39 -35.62
C GLN A 234 -4.50 1.94 -36.99
N TYR A 235 -3.44 1.42 -37.59
CA TYR A 235 -3.03 1.79 -38.94
C TYR A 235 -4.10 1.47 -40.00
N GLU A 236 -4.74 0.29 -39.92
CA GLU A 236 -5.83 -0.09 -40.82
C GLU A 236 -7.06 0.82 -40.67
N LEU A 237 -7.42 1.16 -39.44
CA LEU A 237 -8.52 2.07 -39.14
C LEU A 237 -8.25 3.49 -39.67
N GLU A 238 -7.03 4.00 -39.50
CA GLU A 238 -6.62 5.30 -40.04
C GLU A 238 -6.67 5.33 -41.56
N ARG A 239 -6.24 4.24 -42.21
CA ARG A 239 -6.35 4.08 -43.65
C ARG A 239 -7.81 4.08 -44.11
N GLU A 240 -8.69 3.33 -43.45
CA GLU A 240 -10.11 3.30 -43.80
C GLU A 240 -10.78 4.68 -43.60
N LYS A 241 -10.46 5.37 -42.49
CA LYS A 241 -10.89 6.76 -42.25
C LYS A 241 -10.42 7.70 -43.36
N ALA A 242 -9.18 7.57 -43.83
CA ALA A 242 -8.66 8.37 -44.93
C ALA A 242 -9.40 8.09 -46.26
N GLU A 243 -9.68 6.82 -46.56
CA GLU A 243 -10.48 6.43 -47.74
C GLU A 243 -11.92 6.98 -47.66
N LEU A 244 -12.56 6.91 -46.49
CA LEU A 244 -13.90 7.46 -46.29
C LEU A 244 -13.93 8.98 -46.44
N ARG A 245 -12.93 9.69 -45.88
CA ARG A 245 -12.77 11.15 -46.08
C ARG A 245 -12.58 11.49 -47.56
N GLN A 246 -11.78 10.72 -48.30
CA GLN A 246 -11.62 10.92 -49.74
C GLN A 246 -12.93 10.68 -50.50
N ARG A 247 -13.68 9.60 -50.19
CA ARG A 247 -15.00 9.34 -50.79
C ARG A 247 -16.00 10.45 -50.47
N ALA A 248 -16.00 10.99 -49.25
CA ALA A 248 -16.84 12.12 -48.87
C ALA A 248 -16.51 13.39 -49.68
N ARG A 249 -15.22 13.72 -49.83
CA ARG A 249 -14.75 14.83 -50.69
C ARG A 249 -15.17 14.67 -52.15
N MET A 250 -15.04 13.46 -52.72
CA MET A 250 -15.47 13.20 -54.10
C MET A 250 -16.98 13.29 -54.27
N ARG A 251 -17.77 12.88 -53.26
CA ARG A 251 -19.24 13.06 -53.27
C ARG A 251 -19.66 14.52 -53.14
N SER A 252 -18.99 15.29 -52.30
CA SER A 252 -19.20 16.74 -52.16
C SER A 252 -18.82 17.51 -53.44
N GLY A 253 -17.71 17.12 -54.09
CA GLY A 253 -17.29 17.70 -55.37
C GLY A 253 -18.24 17.46 -56.55
N VAL A 254 -19.14 16.47 -56.48
CA VAL A 254 -20.19 16.24 -57.49
C VAL A 254 -21.43 17.12 -57.24
N ILE A 255 -21.64 17.57 -56.00
CA ILE A 255 -22.79 18.42 -55.61
C ILE A 255 -22.53 19.91 -55.90
N ALA A 256 -21.27 20.32 -56.08
CA ALA A 256 -20.88 21.69 -56.45
C ALA A 256 -21.25 22.13 -57.89
N SER A 257 -22.19 21.45 -58.55
CA SER A 257 -22.79 21.87 -59.83
C SER A 257 -24.26 22.27 -59.72
N SER A 258 -24.85 22.24 -58.52
CA SER A 258 -26.20 22.71 -58.25
C SER A 258 -26.15 23.64 -57.04
N GLY A 259 -26.16 24.94 -57.31
CA GLY A 259 -26.16 25.97 -56.27
C GLY A 259 -27.37 25.87 -55.36
N THR A 260 -27.16 25.37 -54.15
CA THR A 260 -27.94 25.70 -52.97
C THR A 260 -27.00 25.71 -51.78
N ASP A 261 -26.90 26.89 -51.19
CA ASP A 261 -26.18 27.22 -49.97
C ASP A 261 -26.78 26.43 -48.79
N THR A 262 -26.24 25.24 -48.52
CA THR A 262 -26.47 24.53 -47.27
C THR A 262 -25.11 24.46 -46.58
N THR A 263 -24.86 25.46 -45.74
CA THR A 263 -23.74 25.52 -44.81
C THR A 263 -23.64 24.20 -44.05
N ASP A 264 -22.49 23.55 -44.20
CA ASP A 264 -22.17 22.23 -43.71
C ASP A 264 -22.00 22.25 -42.18
N MET A 265 -23.13 22.12 -41.48
CA MET A 265 -23.21 21.99 -40.02
C MET A 265 -22.33 20.85 -39.47
N HIS A 266 -21.90 19.91 -40.32
CA HIS A 266 -21.09 18.78 -39.90
C HIS A 266 -19.59 19.13 -39.84
N GLU A 267 -19.11 20.05 -40.68
CA GLU A 267 -17.71 20.49 -40.70
C GLU A 267 -17.41 21.38 -39.48
N GLU A 268 -18.33 22.27 -39.09
CA GLU A 268 -18.22 23.10 -37.89
C GLU A 268 -18.26 22.29 -36.58
N LEU A 269 -19.07 21.22 -36.52
CA LEU A 269 -19.11 20.31 -35.37
C LEU A 269 -17.82 19.47 -35.25
N THR A 270 -17.23 19.08 -36.37
CA THR A 270 -15.98 18.29 -36.39
C THR A 270 -14.76 19.16 -36.06
N GLU A 271 -14.74 20.42 -36.50
CA GLU A 271 -13.74 21.41 -36.06
C GLU A 271 -13.92 21.79 -34.59
N GLY A 272 -15.16 21.89 -34.10
CA GLY A 272 -15.47 22.08 -32.68
C GLY A 272 -15.02 20.91 -31.79
N GLU A 273 -15.24 19.66 -32.23
CA GLU A 273 -14.75 18.46 -31.53
C GLU A 273 -13.22 18.37 -31.51
N ASN A 274 -12.56 18.66 -32.64
CA ASN A 274 -11.10 18.63 -32.69
C ASN A 274 -10.46 19.76 -31.87
N ARG A 275 -11.12 20.92 -31.77
CA ARG A 275 -10.67 22.04 -30.95
C ARG A 275 -10.87 21.80 -29.45
N LEU A 276 -11.96 21.11 -29.07
CA LEU A 276 -12.17 20.63 -27.70
C LEU A 276 -11.20 19.52 -27.32
N LEU A 277 -10.76 18.68 -28.27
CA LEU A 277 -9.74 17.65 -28.06
C LEU A 277 -8.32 18.22 -27.96
N ASP A 278 -8.01 19.32 -28.65
CA ASP A 278 -6.73 20.05 -28.53
C ASP A 278 -6.66 20.91 -27.25
N GLU A 279 -7.81 21.37 -26.74
CA GLU A 279 -7.94 22.04 -25.42
C GLU A 279 -7.97 21.04 -24.25
N MET A 280 -8.12 19.74 -24.52
CA MET A 280 -7.86 18.67 -23.55
C MET A 280 -6.35 18.38 -23.50
N GLU A 281 -5.61 19.36 -23.00
CA GLU A 281 -4.24 19.18 -22.53
C GLU A 281 -4.25 17.98 -21.57
N HIS A 282 -3.49 16.93 -21.89
CA HIS A 282 -3.30 15.82 -20.96
C HIS A 282 -2.64 16.42 -19.72
N ASP A 283 -3.35 16.41 -18.60
CA ASP A 283 -2.75 16.53 -17.27
C ASP A 283 -1.80 15.32 -17.09
N ASP A 284 -0.61 15.40 -17.67
CA ASP A 284 0.54 14.74 -17.10
C ASP A 284 0.64 15.29 -15.67
N PRO A 285 0.52 14.47 -14.62
CA PRO A 285 0.59 14.96 -13.26
C PRO A 285 2.03 15.40 -12.99
N GLU A 286 2.35 16.65 -13.34
CA GLU A 286 3.42 17.37 -12.67
C GLU A 286 2.96 17.55 -11.23
N ILE A 287 3.51 16.69 -10.36
CA ILE A 287 3.34 16.74 -8.90
C ILE A 287 3.96 18.05 -8.41
N ARG A 288 3.22 19.15 -8.54
CA ARG A 288 3.60 20.48 -8.05
C ARG A 288 2.44 21.26 -7.44
N SER A 289 1.20 20.77 -7.50
CA SER A 289 0.10 21.39 -6.76
C SER A 289 0.17 20.98 -5.29
N GLU A 290 0.63 21.90 -4.45
CA GLU A 290 0.56 21.78 -2.99
C GLU A 290 -0.90 21.52 -2.58
N ALA A 291 -1.19 20.30 -2.11
CA ALA A 291 -2.52 19.94 -1.65
C ALA A 291 -2.74 20.46 -0.22
N LYS A 292 -3.86 21.14 0.03
CA LYS A 292 -4.15 21.83 1.30
C LYS A 292 -5.40 21.22 1.96
N ALA A 293 -5.39 21.16 3.28
CA ALA A 293 -6.52 20.70 4.09
C ALA A 293 -7.19 21.88 4.79
N VAL A 294 -8.52 21.99 4.70
CA VAL A 294 -9.29 23.07 5.33
C VAL A 294 -10.52 22.50 6.06
N LYS A 295 -10.80 23.00 7.28
CA LYS A 295 -11.97 22.59 8.09
C LYS A 295 -13.15 23.51 7.76
N LEU A 296 -14.29 22.93 7.41
CA LEU A 296 -15.52 23.64 7.11
C LEU A 296 -16.30 23.92 8.40
N GLU A 297 -17.00 25.05 8.45
CA GLU A 297 -17.80 25.46 9.63
C GLU A 297 -18.96 24.50 9.93
N SER A 298 -19.44 23.75 8.92
CA SER A 298 -20.47 22.72 9.06
C SER A 298 -19.98 21.41 9.68
N GLY A 299 -18.69 21.31 10.00
CA GLY A 299 -18.08 20.09 10.52
C GLY A 299 -17.70 19.14 9.38
N GLY A 300 -16.43 19.17 8.99
CA GLY A 300 -15.85 18.30 7.96
C GLY A 300 -14.51 18.87 7.49
N SER A 301 -13.63 18.00 6.99
CA SER A 301 -12.34 18.41 6.43
C SER A 301 -12.35 18.18 4.92
N LEU A 302 -12.02 19.23 4.16
CA LEU A 302 -11.90 19.19 2.70
C LEU A 302 -10.42 19.14 2.33
N TYR A 303 -10.05 18.21 1.43
CA TYR A 303 -8.69 18.07 0.91
C TYR A 303 -8.71 18.23 -0.61
N SER A 304 -8.02 19.24 -1.11
CA SER A 304 -7.96 19.55 -2.54
C SER A 304 -6.78 20.49 -2.84
N SER A 305 -6.46 20.67 -4.12
CA SER A 305 -5.50 21.68 -4.57
C SER A 305 -5.89 23.08 -4.07
N THR A 306 -4.89 23.88 -3.69
CA THR A 306 -5.05 25.24 -3.13
C THR A 306 -5.97 26.14 -3.97
N GLU A 307 -5.89 26.03 -5.29
CA GLU A 307 -6.71 26.83 -6.21
C GLU A 307 -8.21 26.44 -6.16
N SER A 308 -8.52 25.16 -6.03
CA SER A 308 -9.89 24.65 -5.98
C SER A 308 -10.57 24.99 -4.65
N ILE A 309 -9.82 25.00 -3.54
CA ILE A 309 -10.35 25.32 -2.20
C ILE A 309 -10.82 26.78 -2.13
N ASN A 310 -10.04 27.71 -2.70
CA ASN A 310 -10.39 29.14 -2.67
C ASN A 310 -11.64 29.49 -3.50
N LYS A 311 -11.99 28.66 -4.51
CA LYS A 311 -13.20 28.83 -5.32
C LYS A 311 -14.46 28.30 -4.63
N VAL A 312 -14.33 27.25 -3.80
CA VAL A 312 -15.47 26.57 -3.17
C VAL A 312 -15.74 27.08 -1.75
N ALA A 313 -14.74 27.63 -1.08
CA ALA A 313 -14.82 27.96 0.34
C ALA A 313 -14.49 29.44 0.60
N THR A 314 -15.40 30.34 0.24
CA THR A 314 -15.28 31.77 0.55
C THR A 314 -15.35 32.08 2.05
N ASP A 315 -15.88 31.15 2.86
CA ASP A 315 -16.09 31.29 4.31
C ASP A 315 -15.30 30.26 5.16
N ALA A 316 -14.21 29.68 4.64
CA ALA A 316 -13.43 28.72 5.41
C ALA A 316 -12.26 29.35 6.18
N LYS A 317 -12.17 29.04 7.47
CA LYS A 317 -11.00 29.35 8.29
C LYS A 317 -9.86 28.37 7.97
N GLU A 318 -8.74 28.95 7.57
CA GLU A 318 -7.48 28.23 7.40
C GLU A 318 -7.07 27.58 8.74
N ILE A 319 -6.77 26.28 8.71
CA ILE A 319 -6.08 25.63 9.83
C ILE A 319 -4.63 26.10 9.75
N GLN A 320 -4.31 27.18 10.47
CA GLN A 320 -2.92 27.51 10.73
C GLN A 320 -2.35 26.38 11.57
N VAL A 321 -1.35 25.68 11.02
CA VAL A 321 -0.50 24.77 11.80
C VAL A 321 0.37 25.64 12.70
N GLY A 322 -0.25 26.15 13.76
CA GLY A 322 0.39 26.90 14.83
C GLY A 322 0.06 26.22 16.14
N GLU A 323 1.08 25.61 16.75
CA GLU A 323 1.32 25.20 18.16
C GLU A 323 0.19 24.65 19.06
N ASP A 324 -1.06 24.60 18.63
CA ASP A 324 -2.22 24.11 19.39
C ASP A 324 -2.61 22.67 19.01
N ALA A 325 -1.75 21.96 18.27
CA ALA A 325 -1.87 20.53 17.92
C ALA A 325 -1.76 19.58 19.14
N SER A 326 -2.00 20.08 20.35
CA SER A 326 -2.05 19.32 21.59
C SER A 326 -3.46 19.22 22.18
N LEU A 327 -4.49 19.74 21.50
CA LEU A 327 -5.87 19.32 21.78
C LEU A 327 -6.06 17.91 21.22
N SER A 328 -5.82 16.93 22.09
CA SER A 328 -5.95 15.50 21.81
C SER A 328 -7.27 15.22 21.11
N ILE A 329 -7.23 14.46 20.01
CA ILE A 329 -8.44 13.95 19.32
C ILE A 329 -9.42 13.32 20.33
N LEU A 330 -8.89 12.75 21.41
CA LEU A 330 -9.68 12.19 22.50
C LEU A 330 -10.46 13.24 23.30
N ASP A 331 -9.90 14.43 23.54
CA ASP A 331 -10.61 15.53 24.24
C ASP A 331 -11.70 16.14 23.36
N GLU A 332 -11.46 16.25 22.04
CA GLU A 332 -12.51 16.69 21.09
C GLU A 332 -13.62 15.64 20.97
N LEU A 333 -13.27 14.35 20.95
CA LEU A 333 -14.24 13.25 20.95
C LEU A 333 -15.04 13.20 22.26
N GLU A 334 -14.39 13.41 23.41
CA GLU A 334 -15.02 13.47 24.72
C GLU A 334 -15.96 14.68 24.83
N SER A 335 -15.55 15.84 24.31
CA SER A 335 -16.42 17.03 24.22
C SER A 335 -17.65 16.80 23.34
N GLN A 336 -17.47 16.16 22.17
CA GLN A 336 -18.58 15.79 21.29
C GLN A 336 -19.51 14.76 21.94
N TYR A 337 -18.96 13.78 22.65
CA TYR A 337 -19.73 12.80 23.41
C TYR A 337 -20.52 13.46 24.55
N GLN A 338 -19.90 14.34 25.33
CA GLN A 338 -20.57 15.11 26.39
C GLN A 338 -21.71 15.98 25.82
N SER A 339 -21.50 16.62 24.68
CA SER A 339 -22.53 17.44 24.02
C SER A 339 -23.72 16.59 23.57
N LEU A 340 -23.46 15.43 22.95
CA LEU A 340 -24.50 14.49 22.54
C LEU A 340 -25.24 13.90 23.75
N PHE A 341 -24.50 13.55 24.81
CA PHE A 341 -25.04 13.03 26.06
C PHE A 341 -25.98 14.05 26.72
N ASN A 342 -25.56 15.31 26.82
CA ASN A 342 -26.38 16.40 27.37
C ASN A 342 -27.66 16.61 26.55
N ARG A 343 -27.56 16.50 25.22
CA ARG A 343 -28.73 16.62 24.32
C ARG A 343 -29.70 15.46 24.49
N TYR A 344 -29.19 14.24 24.66
CA TYR A 344 -30.00 13.07 24.98
C TYR A 344 -30.65 13.18 26.36
N GLN A 345 -29.92 13.66 27.37
CA GLN A 345 -30.45 13.86 28.72
C GLN A 345 -31.55 14.93 28.71
N ALA A 346 -31.38 16.02 27.96
CA ALA A 346 -32.41 17.03 27.75
C ALA A 346 -33.66 16.45 27.06
N LEU A 347 -33.49 15.60 26.04
CA LEU A 347 -34.60 14.88 25.39
C LEU A 347 -35.34 13.94 26.36
N ILE A 348 -34.61 13.26 27.24
CA ILE A 348 -35.20 12.42 28.30
C ILE A 348 -35.95 13.27 29.33
N GLN A 349 -35.42 14.42 29.72
CA GLN A 349 -36.09 15.38 30.62
C GLN A 349 -37.34 15.98 29.97
N VAL A 350 -37.29 16.32 28.69
CA VAL A 350 -38.46 16.79 27.93
C VAL A 350 -39.52 15.68 27.85
N ARG A 351 -39.12 14.44 27.56
CA ARG A 351 -40.03 13.29 27.51
C ARG A 351 -40.67 12.98 28.86
N SER A 352 -39.92 13.08 29.96
CA SER A 352 -40.45 12.88 31.31
C SER A 352 -41.34 14.04 31.78
N ALA A 353 -41.03 15.28 31.39
CA ALA A 353 -41.91 16.44 31.60
C ALA A 353 -43.22 16.32 30.79
N HIS A 354 -43.18 15.83 29.56
CA HIS A 354 -44.38 15.57 28.74
C HIS A 354 -45.18 14.35 29.22
N GLY A 355 -44.55 13.40 29.92
CA GLY A 355 -45.22 12.28 30.59
C GLY A 355 -45.99 12.68 31.85
N ASN A 356 -45.59 13.76 32.53
CA ASN A 356 -46.24 14.26 33.75
C ASN A 356 -47.33 15.33 33.48
N CYS A 357 -47.54 15.76 32.23
CA CYS A 357 -48.61 16.69 31.84
C CYS A 357 -49.90 15.99 31.35
N ASN A 358 -49.96 14.66 31.40
CA ASN A 358 -51.14 13.86 31.03
C ASN A 358 -51.65 13.00 32.21
N LEU A 359 -51.74 13.60 33.40
CA LEU A 359 -52.45 13.06 34.56
C LEU A 359 -53.43 14.10 35.09
#